data_AF-A0A965N9J2-F1
#
_entry.id   AF-A0A965N9J2-F1
#
_cell.length_a   1.000
_cell.length_b   1.000
_cell.length_c   1.000
_cell.angle_alpha   90.00
_cell.angle_beta   90.00
_cell.angle_gamma   90.00
#
_symmetry.space_group_name_H-M   'P 1'
#
loop_
_entity.id
_entity.type
_entity.pdbx_description
1 polymer ?
#
loop_
_entity_poly.entity_id
_entity_poly.type
_entity_poly.pdbx_seq_one_letter_code
_entity_poly.pdbx_strand_id
1 'polypeptide(L)' 'DGGAGALGVNRVQRRDGTVEVLGHIGSVEMQTNDVFVIETPGGGGYGAEVSATDRI' A
#
# COMPACT_ATOMS: atom_id res chain seq x y z
N ASP A 1 0.71 21.75 -4.36
CA ASP A 1 1.23 21.87 -2.99
C ASP A 1 0.62 20.76 -2.14
N GLY A 2 1.47 19.84 -1.70
CA GLY A 2 1.12 18.55 -1.13
C GLY A 2 0.70 17.52 -2.18
N GLY A 3 1.19 16.29 -2.05
CA GLY A 3 0.83 15.15 -2.92
C GLY A 3 -0.03 14.13 -2.16
N ALA A 4 -0.85 13.36 -2.88
CA ALA A 4 -1.64 12.28 -2.28
C ALA A 4 -0.76 11.19 -1.66
N GLY A 5 -1.26 10.54 -0.61
CA GLY A 5 -0.64 9.33 -0.07
C GLY A 5 -0.81 8.13 -1.02
N ALA A 6 0.01 7.11 -0.86
CA ALA A 6 -0.16 5.87 -1.60
C ALA A 6 -1.40 5.09 -1.14
N LEU A 7 -2.01 4.31 -2.04
CA LEU A 7 -3.16 3.48 -1.72
C LEU A 7 -2.76 2.30 -0.82
N GLY A 8 -3.64 1.95 0.13
CA GLY A 8 -3.51 0.69 0.86
C GLY A 8 -3.76 -0.52 -0.05
N VAL A 9 -3.15 -1.65 0.31
CA VAL A 9 -3.28 -2.91 -0.44
C VAL A 9 -3.55 -4.04 0.53
N ASN A 10 -4.56 -4.85 0.22
CA ASN A 10 -4.84 -6.10 0.92
C ASN A 10 -4.53 -7.26 -0.02
N ARG A 11 -3.79 -8.25 0.44
CA ARG A 11 -3.46 -9.44 -0.35
C ARG A 11 -3.25 -10.67 0.51
N VAL A 12 -3.47 -11.84 -0.08
CA VAL A 12 -3.08 -13.12 0.51
C VAL A 12 -1.82 -13.60 -0.19
N GLN A 13 -0.78 -13.88 0.58
CA GLN A 13 0.33 -14.69 0.13
C GLN A 13 0.00 -16.15 0.43
N ARG A 14 -0.16 -16.93 -0.62
CA ARG A 14 -0.48 -18.36 -0.53
C ARG A 14 0.76 -19.13 -0.09
N ARG A 15 0.53 -20.30 0.52
CA ARG A 15 1.61 -21.22 0.91
C ARG A 15 2.61 -21.52 -0.21
N ASP A 16 2.14 -21.64 -1.45
CA ASP A 16 2.99 -21.94 -2.62
C ASP A 16 3.78 -20.72 -3.13
N GLY A 17 3.63 -19.57 -2.47
CA GLY A 17 4.29 -18.31 -2.81
C GLY A 17 3.49 -17.44 -3.78
N THR A 18 2.37 -17.90 -4.31
CA THR A 18 1.50 -17.06 -5.15
C THR A 18 0.84 -15.94 -4.34
N VAL A 19 0.44 -14.86 -5.01
CA VAL A 19 -0.17 -13.69 -4.37
C VAL A 19 -1.51 -13.41 -5.00
N GLU A 20 -2.54 -13.31 -4.17
CA GLU A 20 -3.88 -12.89 -4.56
C GLU A 20 -4.17 -11.51 -3.97
N VAL A 21 -4.29 -10.50 -4.84
CA VAL A 21 -4.62 -9.12 -4.43
C VAL A 21 -6.13 -8.99 -4.31
N LEU A 22 -6.60 -8.45 -3.19
CA LEU A 22 -8.01 -8.21 -2.93
C LEU A 22 -8.39 -6.78 -3.28
N GLY A 23 -9.59 -6.63 -3.83
CA GLY A 23 -10.20 -5.32 -4.01
C GLY A 23 -10.57 -4.64 -2.67
N HIS A 24 -11.01 -3.39 -2.75
CA HIS A 24 -11.43 -2.59 -1.59
C HIS A 24 -12.52 -3.26 -0.72
N ILE A 25 -13.41 -4.05 -1.35
CA ILE A 25 -14.37 -4.94 -0.68
C ILE A 25 -14.14 -6.33 -1.26
N GLY A 26 -13.06 -6.97 -0.82
CA GLY A 26 -12.69 -8.33 -1.22
C GLY A 26 -12.94 -9.34 -0.11
N SER A 27 -13.32 -10.55 -0.49
CA SER A 27 -13.37 -11.72 0.40
C SER A 27 -12.63 -12.88 -0.26
N VAL A 28 -12.05 -13.73 0.57
CA VAL A 28 -11.29 -14.90 0.11
C VAL A 28 -11.27 -15.96 1.20
N GLU A 29 -11.27 -17.22 0.80
CA GLU A 29 -11.09 -18.34 1.72
C GLU A 29 -9.59 -18.52 2.03
N MET A 30 -9.26 -18.59 3.32
CA MET A 30 -7.89 -18.76 3.81
C MET A 30 -7.61 -20.25 4.03
N GLN A 31 -6.43 -20.69 3.61
CA GLN A 31 -5.94 -22.04 3.85
C GLN A 31 -4.84 -22.03 4.92
N THR A 32 -4.56 -23.20 5.51
CA THR A 32 -3.48 -23.32 6.49
C THR A 32 -2.14 -22.92 5.85
N ASN A 33 -1.40 -22.05 6.54
CA ASN A 33 -0.14 -21.44 6.11
C ASN A 33 -0.25 -20.35 5.04
N ASP A 34 -1.45 -19.89 4.70
CA ASP A 34 -1.61 -18.62 4.00
C ASP A 34 -1.32 -17.44 4.95
N VAL A 35 -0.85 -16.33 4.39
CA VAL A 35 -0.57 -15.09 5.12
C VAL A 35 -1.42 -13.97 4.55
N PHE A 36 -2.19 -13.30 5.40
CA PHE A 36 -2.91 -12.09 5.04
C PHE A 36 -2.00 -10.87 5.28
N VAL A 37 -1.69 -10.14 4.21
CA VAL A 37 -0.84 -8.95 4.27
C VAL A 37 -1.72 -7.71 4.10
N ILE A 38 -1.57 -6.79 5.04
CA ILE A 38 -2.21 -5.46 5.02
C ILE A 38 -1.09 -4.43 4.90
N GLU A 39 -1.05 -3.74 3.77
CA GLU A 39 -0.17 -2.61 3.56
C GLU A 39 -0.93 -1.32 3.84
N THR A 40 -0.45 -0.58 4.84
CA THR A 40 -0.96 0.74 5.22
C THR A 40 0.11 1.79 4.98
N PRO A 41 0.27 2.30 3.74
CA PRO A 41 1.20 3.38 3.47
C PRO A 41 0.89 4.65 4.27
N GLY A 42 1.89 5.49 4.42
CA GLY A 42 1.74 6.80 5.06
C GLY A 42 0.82 7.74 4.27
N GLY A 43 0.38 8.79 4.96
CA GLY A 43 -0.42 9.86 4.35
C GLY A 43 0.37 10.72 3.36
N GLY A 44 -0.36 11.49 2.56
CA GLY A 44 0.21 12.47 1.64
C GLY A 44 0.93 13.62 2.34
N GLY A 45 1.78 14.32 1.59
CA GLY A 45 2.48 15.52 2.06
C GLY A 45 1.64 16.80 1.94
N TYR A 46 2.12 17.88 2.55
CA TYR A 46 1.54 19.22 2.45
C TYR A 46 2.60 20.24 2.02
N GLY A 47 2.20 21.28 1.27
CA GLY A 47 3.07 22.39 0.85
C GLY A 47 3.77 22.18 -0.50
N ALA A 48 4.26 23.26 -1.09
CA ALA A 48 5.05 23.18 -2.32
C ALA A 48 6.35 22.40 -2.07
N GLU A 49 6.77 21.60 -3.04
CA GLU A 49 8.09 20.98 -2.99
C GLU A 49 9.15 22.09 -3.00
N VAL A 50 9.91 22.22 -1.92
CA VAL A 50 11.02 23.19 -1.89
C VAL A 50 12.12 22.65 -2.77
N SER A 51 12.20 23.15 -4.01
CA SER A 51 13.30 22.84 -4.92
C SER A 51 14.63 23.16 -4.25
N ALA A 52 15.61 22.27 -4.38
CA ALA A 52 16.96 22.47 -3.85
C ALA A 52 17.68 23.71 -4.44
N THR A 53 17.10 24.35 -5.46
CA THR A 53 17.62 25.56 -6.11
C THR A 53 17.31 26.84 -5.33
N ASP A 54 16.33 26.83 -4.42
CA ASP A 54 15.93 28.01 -3.62
C ASP A 54 16.83 28.29 -2.39
N ARG A 55 17.96 27.58 -2.25
CA ARG A 55 18.88 27.70 -1.11
C ARG A 55 20.22 28.39 -1.43
N ILE A 56 20.28 29.25 -2.46
CA ILE A 56 21.48 30.05 -2.77
C ILE A 56 21.16 31.53 -2.71
#